data_AF-A0A3B7AAL6-F1
#
_entry.id   AF-A0A3B7AAL6-F1
#
_cell.length_a   1.000
_cell.length_b   1.000
_cell.length_c   1.000
_cell.angle_alpha   90.00
_cell.angle_beta   90.00
_cell.angle_gamma   90.00
#
_symmetry.space_group_name_H-M   'P 1'
#
loop_
_entity.id
_entity.type
_entity.pdbx_description
1 polymer ?
#
loop_
_entity_poly.entity_id
_entity_poly.type
_entity_poly.pdbx_seq_one_letter_code
_entity_poly.pdbx_strand_id
1 'polypeptide(L)'
;MNDLLDIVNVRATGDYKLFLEFENGERRVFDMAPYMDRKPYVCLKGSPFFKVAYVDYGTVCWPGNIDIVPETLYDLSQPLN
;
A
#
# COMPACT_ATOMS: atom_id res chain seq x y z
N MET A 1 20.90 6.43 6.78
CA MET A 1 19.55 6.42 7.36
C MET A 1 18.65 6.60 6.16
N ASN A 2 17.91 5.58 5.73
CA ASN A 2 16.82 5.85 4.80
C ASN A 2 15.81 6.63 5.63
N ASP A 3 15.49 7.85 5.22
CA ASP A 3 14.43 8.59 5.87
C ASP A 3 13.13 7.80 5.66
N LEU A 4 12.45 7.48 6.76
CA LEU A 4 11.16 6.83 6.72
C LEU A 4 10.16 7.87 6.19
N LEU A 5 9.69 7.68 4.97
CA LEU A 5 8.74 8.58 4.34
C LEU A 5 7.32 8.13 4.63
N ASP A 6 6.54 9.04 5.21
CA ASP A 6 5.11 8.81 5.42
C ASP A 6 4.38 8.76 4.07
N ILE A 7 3.45 7.82 3.95
CA ILE A 7 2.47 7.81 2.87
C ILE A 7 1.41 8.86 3.22
N VAL A 8 1.14 9.78 2.30
CA VAL A 8 0.11 10.83 2.47
C VAL A 8 -1.14 10.57 1.62
N ASN A 9 -1.04 9.71 0.61
CA ASN A 9 -2.18 9.32 -0.22
C ASN A 9 -2.05 7.89 -0.74
N VAL A 10 -3.19 7.20 -0.85
CA VAL A 10 -3.28 5.87 -1.47
C VAL A 10 -4.51 5.75 -2.34
N ARG A 11 -4.34 5.18 -3.54
CA ARG A 11 -5.44 4.70 -4.38
C ARG A 11 -5.22 3.23 -4.74
N ALA A 12 -6.16 2.38 -4.33
CA ALA A 12 -6.17 0.96 -4.68
C ALA A 12 -6.98 0.68 -5.96
N THR A 13 -6.50 -0.21 -6.81
CA THR A 13 -7.17 -0.62 -8.06
C THR A 13 -7.52 -2.10 -8.11
N GLY A 14 -8.42 -2.50 -9.01
CA GLY A 14 -8.94 -3.88 -9.08
C GLY A 14 -7.92 -4.95 -9.47
N ASP A 15 -6.77 -4.56 -10.00
CA ASP A 15 -5.62 -5.40 -10.33
C ASP A 15 -4.60 -5.51 -9.20
N TYR A 16 -5.02 -5.24 -7.96
CA TYR A 16 -4.19 -5.30 -6.75
C TYR A 16 -3.00 -4.35 -6.74
N LYS A 17 -3.13 -3.17 -7.37
CA LYS A 17 -2.11 -2.12 -7.27
C LYS A 17 -2.48 -1.06 -6.26
N LEU A 18 -1.47 -0.55 -5.58
CA LEU A 18 -1.55 0.63 -4.72
C LEU A 18 -0.76 1.74 -5.39
N PHE A 19 -1.43 2.82 -5.74
CA PHE A 19 -0.79 4.07 -6.16
C PHE A 19 -0.57 4.90 -4.89
N LEU A 20 0.69 5.14 -4.56
CA LEU A 20 1.14 5.79 -3.33
C LEU A 20 1.63 7.21 -3.66
N GLU A 21 1.39 8.13 -2.75
CA GLU A 21 2.07 9.44 -2.69
C GLU A 21 2.77 9.52 -1.34
N PHE A 22 4.08 9.75 -1.35
CA PHE A 22 4.90 9.94 -0.16
C PHE A 22 4.98 11.43 0.18
N GLU A 23 5.27 11.75 1.44
CA GLU A 23 5.33 13.13 1.95
C GLU A 23 6.36 14.01 1.23
N ASN A 24 7.40 13.40 0.63
CA ASN A 24 8.39 14.10 -0.19
C ASN A 24 7.90 14.41 -1.63
N GLY A 25 6.67 14.05 -1.96
CA GLY A 25 6.05 14.24 -3.27
C GLY A 25 6.30 13.10 -4.27
N GLU A 26 7.08 12.08 -3.92
CA GLU A 26 7.25 10.91 -4.78
C GLU A 26 5.94 10.16 -4.95
N ARG A 27 5.68 9.75 -6.19
CA ARG A 27 4.54 8.90 -6.52
C ARG A 27 5.03 7.56 -7.01
N ARG A 28 4.51 6.50 -6.42
CA ARG A 28 4.99 5.13 -6.67
C ARG A 28 3.82 4.17 -6.82
N VAL A 29 4.08 3.01 -7.42
CA VAL A 29 3.12 1.92 -7.53
C VAL A 29 3.65 0.66 -6.86
N PHE A 30 2.87 0.11 -5.94
CA PHE A 30 3.16 -1.16 -5.28
C PHE A 30 2.23 -2.25 -5.81
N ASP A 31 2.81 -3.39 -6.21
CA ASP A 31 2.05 -4.56 -6.67
C ASP A 31 1.77 -5.51 -5.50
N MET A 32 0.50 -5.60 -5.11
CA MET A 32 0.07 -6.49 -4.04
C MET A 32 -0.19 -7.93 -4.50
N ALA A 33 -0.26 -8.20 -5.82
CA ALA A 33 -0.62 -9.52 -6.34
C ALA A 33 0.22 -10.68 -5.74
N PRO A 34 1.55 -10.57 -5.54
CA PRO A 34 2.36 -11.62 -4.93
C PRO A 34 2.03 -11.92 -3.46
N TYR A 35 1.34 -11.00 -2.78
CA TYR A 35 1.02 -11.08 -1.35
C TYR A 35 -0.43 -11.52 -1.09
N MET A 36 -1.28 -11.52 -2.11
CA MET A 36 -2.73 -11.79 -1.99
C MET A 36 -3.07 -13.17 -1.46
N ASP A 37 -2.16 -14.15 -1.54
CA ASP A 37 -2.37 -15.50 -0.99
C ASP A 37 -1.73 -15.69 0.40
N ARG A 38 -1.17 -14.63 0.99
CA ARG A 38 -0.48 -14.66 2.29
C ARG A 38 -1.35 -14.01 3.36
N LYS A 39 -1.27 -14.51 4.61
CA LYS A 39 -1.82 -13.79 5.76
C LYS A 39 -1.00 -12.51 6.00
N PRO A 40 -1.62 -11.38 6.40
CA PRO A 40 -3.06 -11.20 6.64
C PRO A 40 -3.88 -10.88 5.37
N TYR A 41 -3.24 -10.58 4.23
CA TYR A 41 -3.87 -10.06 3.01
C TYR A 41 -4.83 -11.02 2.29
N VAL A 42 -4.77 -12.32 2.58
CA VAL A 42 -5.65 -13.33 1.97
C VAL A 42 -7.14 -13.01 2.08
N CYS A 43 -7.56 -12.30 3.14
CA CYS A 43 -8.95 -11.86 3.31
C CYS A 43 -9.34 -10.67 2.41
N LEU A 44 -8.37 -9.97 1.83
CA LEU A 44 -8.58 -8.87 0.88
C LEU A 44 -8.72 -9.38 -0.57
N LYS A 45 -8.19 -10.57 -0.88
CA LYS A 45 -8.24 -11.15 -2.23
C LYS A 45 -9.68 -11.36 -2.68
N GLY A 46 -10.07 -10.72 -3.77
CA GLY A 46 -11.43 -10.74 -4.33
C GLY A 46 -12.47 -9.98 -3.51
N SER A 47 -12.06 -9.36 -2.39
CA SER A 47 -12.95 -8.62 -1.51
C SER A 47 -13.08 -7.16 -1.95
N PRO A 48 -14.27 -6.53 -1.80
CA PRO A 48 -14.40 -5.09 -1.96
C PRO A 48 -13.51 -4.31 -0.98
N PHE A 49 -13.10 -4.93 0.14
CA PHE A 49 -12.25 -4.29 1.13
C PHE A 49 -10.91 -3.85 0.57
N PHE A 50 -10.33 -4.56 -0.42
CA PHE A 50 -9.06 -4.14 -1.01
C PHE A 50 -9.10 -2.69 -1.55
N LYS A 51 -10.23 -2.32 -2.16
CA LYS A 51 -10.41 -1.00 -2.81
C LYS A 51 -10.61 0.15 -1.82
N VAL A 52 -10.87 -0.14 -0.54
CA VAL A 52 -11.01 0.86 0.52
C VAL A 52 -9.76 0.95 1.40
N ALA A 53 -8.60 0.69 0.81
CA ALA A 53 -7.32 1.05 1.42
C ALA A 53 -7.33 2.54 1.79
N TYR A 54 -6.78 2.87 2.95
CA TYR A 54 -6.68 4.25 3.44
C TYR A 54 -5.32 4.48 4.09
N VAL A 55 -4.97 5.74 4.29
CA VAL A 55 -3.75 6.13 5.01
C VAL A 55 -4.08 6.29 6.50
N ASP A 56 -3.28 5.69 7.37
CA ASP A 56 -3.29 5.92 8.81
C ASP A 56 -1.89 5.67 9.38
N TYR A 57 -1.50 6.41 10.42
CA TYR A 57 -0.15 6.34 11.03
C TYR A 57 1.02 6.35 10.02
N GLY A 58 0.91 7.15 8.95
CA GLY A 58 1.94 7.26 7.91
C GLY A 58 2.01 6.06 6.96
N THR A 59 1.03 5.14 6.99
CA THR A 59 1.04 3.93 6.17
C THR A 59 -0.29 3.53 5.55
N VAL A 60 -0.26 2.55 4.65
CA VAL A 60 -1.47 1.99 4.03
C VAL A 60 -2.10 0.93 4.92
N CYS A 61 -3.36 1.15 5.23
CA CYS A 61 -4.19 0.33 6.10
C CYS A 61 -5.48 -0.13 5.41
N TRP A 62 -6.06 -1.20 5.94
CA TRP A 62 -7.39 -1.70 5.63
C TRP A 62 -8.17 -1.97 6.92
N PRO A 63 -9.52 -2.00 6.87
CA PRO A 63 -10.33 -2.45 7.99
C PRO A 63 -9.89 -3.83 8.49
N GLY A 64 -9.91 -4.01 9.82
CA GLY A 64 -9.54 -5.28 10.45
C GLY A 64 -8.07 -5.39 10.86
N ASN A 65 -7.40 -4.26 11.13
CA ASN A 65 -6.00 -4.19 11.57
C ASN A 65 -5.04 -4.84 10.59
N ILE A 66 -5.17 -4.48 9.32
CA ILE A 66 -4.28 -4.94 8.24
C ILE A 66 -3.57 -3.71 7.71
N ASP A 67 -2.25 -3.74 7.76
CA ASP A 67 -1.39 -2.68 7.29
C ASP A 67 -0.17 -3.28 6.56
N ILE A 68 0.55 -2.42 5.85
CA ILE A 68 1.88 -2.72 5.31
C ILE A 68 2.79 -1.67 5.91
N VAL A 69 3.97 -2.02 6.41
CA VAL A 69 4.89 -1.01 6.94
C VAL A 69 5.44 -0.08 5.83
N PRO A 70 5.66 1.22 6.10
CA PRO A 70 6.08 2.19 5.09
C PRO A 70 7.37 1.81 4.34
N GLU A 71 8.36 1.24 5.03
CA GLU A 71 9.62 0.80 4.43
C GLU A 71 9.39 -0.22 3.31
N THR A 72 8.50 -1.19 3.54
CA THR A 72 8.15 -2.20 2.52
C THR A 72 7.49 -1.54 1.32
N LEU A 73 6.59 -0.59 1.57
CA LEU A 73 5.92 0.16 0.51
C LEU A 73 6.91 0.97 -0.32
N TYR A 74 7.89 1.61 0.30
CA TYR A 74 8.89 2.41 -0.42
C TYR A 74 9.87 1.53 -1.20
N ASP A 75 10.50 0.55 -0.54
CA ASP A 75 11.59 -0.25 -1.11
C ASP A 75 11.16 -1.14 -2.27
N LEU A 76 9.91 -1.64 -2.24
CA LEU A 76 9.40 -2.59 -3.23
C LEU A 76 8.45 -1.97 -4.26
N SER A 77 7.99 -0.73 -4.05
CA SER A 77 7.23 -0.01 -5.07
C SER A 77 8.14 0.55 -6.15
N GLN A 78 7.56 0.84 -7.31
CA GLN A 78 8.26 1.43 -8.45
C GLN A 78 7.82 2.89 -8.64
N PRO A 79 8.75 3.83 -8.91
CA PRO A 79 8.40 5.20 -9.25
C PRO A 79 7.44 5.27 -10.44
N LEU A 80 6.46 6.17 -10.37
CA LEU A 80 5.63 6.55 -11.51
C LEU A 80 6.38 7.64 -12.29
N ASN A 81 6.78 7.30 -13.52
CA ASN A 81 7.36 8.26 -14.48
C ASN A 81 6.31 9.23 -15.02
#